data_AF-A0A8R1EM59-F1
#
_entry.id   AF-A0A8R1EM59-F1
#
_cell.length_a   1.000
_cell.length_b   1.000
_cell.length_c   1.000
_cell.angle_alpha   90.00
_cell.angle_beta   90.00
_cell.angle_gamma   90.00
#
_symmetry.space_group_name_H-M   'P 1'
#
loop_
_entity.id
_entity.type
_entity.pdbx_description
1 polymer ?
#
loop_
_entity_poly.entity_id
_entity_poly.type
_entity_poly.pdbx_seq_one_letter_code
_entity_poly.pdbx_strand_id
1 'polypeptide(L)'
;MRKPAPKAKDVLDEDLLKAIDGVAENIHPESTTGKKSLKNTLINRLVANEKASFDTAAASASSEMLDDQALIGLLADVAGDAKIEKKLPPKSAQLRQEKRGLVLLRKEIFYQAIQSAEAPSARKALLGDVQDKSEREEAEQAERSEREQKLFTMALEFLEKIYKDDLMDSDTRKPVNVDPNAVKLFDQRPLGIWKKAEKYEELSLGFWNQWDQRAAA
;
A
#
# COMPACT_ATOMS: atom_id res chain seq x y z
N MET A 1 -6.45 -8.77 7.15
CA MET A 1 -6.94 -9.61 8.28
C MET A 1 -7.62 -8.70 9.29
N ARG A 2 -8.83 -9.02 9.76
CA ARG A 2 -9.50 -8.24 10.83
C ARG A 2 -8.93 -8.67 12.18
N LYS A 3 -8.35 -7.74 12.95
CA LYS A 3 -7.93 -8.02 14.33
C LYS A 3 -9.16 -8.38 15.17
N PRO A 4 -9.05 -9.35 16.10
CA PRO A 4 -10.14 -9.69 17.01
C PRO A 4 -10.50 -8.47 17.87
N ALA A 5 -11.79 -8.34 18.21
CA ALA A 5 -12.26 -7.25 19.06
C ALA A 5 -11.59 -7.33 20.45
N PRO A 6 -11.20 -6.20 21.05
CA PRO A 6 -10.59 -6.17 22.37
C PRO A 6 -11.57 -6.72 23.41
N LYS A 7 -11.05 -7.46 24.41
CA LYS A 7 -11.88 -7.99 25.49
C LYS A 7 -12.24 -6.86 26.44
N ALA A 8 -13.36 -6.99 27.15
CA ALA A 8 -13.80 -5.98 28.12
C ALA A 8 -12.75 -5.66 29.19
N LYS A 9 -11.90 -6.64 29.56
CA LYS A 9 -10.79 -6.46 30.51
C LYS A 9 -9.60 -5.69 29.94
N ASP A 10 -9.52 -5.59 28.62
CA ASP A 10 -8.47 -4.83 27.93
C ASP A 10 -8.89 -3.36 27.75
N VAL A 11 -10.15 -3.03 28.05
CA VAL A 11 -10.77 -1.72 27.82
C VAL A 11 -11.20 -1.08 29.15
N LEU A 12 -11.77 -1.85 30.07
CA LEU A 12 -12.24 -1.42 31.38
C LEU A 12 -11.31 -1.91 32.50
N ASP A 13 -11.01 -1.05 33.47
CA ASP A 13 -10.21 -1.40 34.65
C ASP A 13 -10.88 -2.47 35.53
N GLU A 14 -10.06 -3.28 36.20
CA GLU A 14 -10.52 -4.36 37.10
C GLU A 14 -11.38 -3.84 38.28
N ASP A 15 -11.14 -2.62 38.74
CA ASP A 15 -11.95 -2.00 39.80
C ASP A 15 -13.35 -1.60 39.32
N LEU A 16 -13.47 -1.16 38.07
CA LEU A 16 -14.76 -0.85 37.45
C LEU A 16 -15.56 -2.14 37.20
N LEU A 17 -14.88 -3.22 36.80
CA LEU A 17 -15.50 -4.54 36.65
C LEU A 17 -16.04 -5.07 37.99
N LYS A 18 -15.30 -4.90 39.09
CA LYS A 18 -15.78 -5.23 40.44
C LYS A 18 -16.98 -4.37 40.86
N ALA A 19 -16.98 -3.09 40.52
CA ALA A 19 -18.12 -2.21 40.81
C ALA A 19 -19.39 -2.65 40.05
N ILE A 20 -19.26 -3.06 38.78
CA ILE A 20 -20.37 -3.62 37.99
C ILE A 20 -20.89 -4.92 38.63
N ASP A 21 -19.99 -5.76 39.14
CA ASP A 21 -20.37 -6.99 39.85
C ASP A 21 -21.17 -6.67 41.12
N GLY A 22 -20.73 -5.69 41.93
CA GLY A 22 -21.48 -5.23 43.10
C GLY A 22 -22.85 -4.65 42.76
N VAL A 23 -22.96 -3.89 41.66
CA VAL A 23 -24.24 -3.35 41.18
C VAL A 23 -25.17 -4.46 40.71
N ALA A 24 -24.65 -5.46 39.99
CA ALA A 24 -25.44 -6.60 39.53
C ALA A 24 -25.93 -7.45 40.71
N GLU A 25 -25.11 -7.64 41.74
CA GLU A 25 -25.46 -8.35 42.97
C GLU A 25 -26.53 -7.63 43.78
N ASN A 26 -26.48 -6.29 43.85
CA ASN A 26 -27.47 -5.49 44.55
C ASN A 26 -28.85 -5.46 43.85
N ILE A 27 -28.88 -5.45 42.51
CA ILE A 27 -30.14 -5.34 41.75
C ILE A 27 -30.83 -6.70 41.59
N HIS A 28 -30.07 -7.78 41.42
CA HIS A 28 -30.60 -9.13 41.23
C HIS A 28 -30.08 -10.12 42.26
N PRO A 29 -30.33 -9.96 43.58
CA PRO A 29 -29.70 -10.78 44.62
C PRO A 29 -29.92 -12.29 44.44
N GLU A 30 -31.12 -12.69 44.02
CA GLU A 30 -31.57 -14.09 43.90
C GLU A 30 -31.41 -14.68 42.48
N SER A 31 -31.27 -13.84 41.44
CA SER A 31 -31.31 -14.30 40.03
C SER A 31 -29.93 -14.35 39.39
N THR A 32 -29.36 -15.54 39.26
CA THR A 32 -28.05 -15.76 38.63
C THR A 32 -28.04 -15.41 37.13
N THR A 33 -29.16 -15.59 36.44
CA THR A 33 -29.32 -15.24 35.02
C THR A 33 -29.50 -13.73 34.83
N GLY A 34 -30.26 -13.08 35.72
CA GLY A 34 -30.41 -11.62 35.77
C GLY A 34 -29.08 -10.91 36.03
N LYS A 35 -28.29 -11.38 37.00
CA LYS A 35 -26.94 -10.86 37.30
C LYS A 35 -26.04 -10.90 36.07
N LYS A 36 -25.94 -12.07 35.40
CA LYS A 36 -25.09 -12.24 34.21
C LYS A 36 -25.54 -11.38 33.04
N SER A 37 -26.85 -11.31 32.79
CA SER A 37 -27.41 -10.49 31.72
C SER A 37 -27.15 -9.00 31.95
N LEU A 38 -27.41 -8.51 33.17
CA LEU A 38 -27.20 -7.12 33.55
C LEU A 38 -25.71 -6.75 33.50
N LYS A 39 -24.83 -7.61 34.01
CA LYS A 39 -23.36 -7.44 33.92
C LYS A 39 -22.92 -7.29 32.47
N ASN A 40 -23.30 -8.22 31.60
CA ASN A 40 -22.92 -8.17 30.18
C ASN A 40 -23.48 -6.91 29.49
N THR A 41 -24.71 -6.50 29.83
CA THR A 41 -25.33 -5.28 29.28
C THR A 41 -24.57 -4.01 29.71
N LEU A 42 -24.21 -3.92 30.99
CA LEU A 42 -23.46 -2.78 31.53
C LEU A 42 -22.05 -2.71 30.93
N ILE A 43 -21.34 -3.85 30.87
CA ILE A 43 -20.02 -3.94 30.24
C ILE A 43 -20.09 -3.48 28.78
N ASN A 44 -21.04 -3.99 28.00
CA ASN A 44 -21.16 -3.62 26.59
C ASN A 44 -21.45 -2.12 26.39
N ARG A 45 -22.28 -1.52 27.25
CA ARG A 45 -22.55 -0.08 27.19
C ARG A 45 -21.34 0.77 27.58
N LEU A 46 -20.60 0.37 28.61
CA LEU A 46 -19.40 1.06 29.05
C LEU A 46 -18.30 1.00 27.99
N VAL A 47 -18.03 -0.19 27.45
CA VAL A 47 -17.09 -0.37 26.33
C VAL A 47 -17.50 0.46 25.12
N ALA A 48 -18.79 0.51 24.79
CA ALA A 48 -19.28 1.33 23.67
C ALA A 48 -19.10 2.84 23.93
N ASN A 49 -19.30 3.30 25.16
CA ASN A 49 -19.12 4.70 25.54
C ASN A 49 -17.65 5.11 25.55
N GLU A 50 -16.76 4.29 26.13
CA GLU A 50 -15.31 4.53 26.09
C GLU A 50 -14.79 4.53 24.66
N LYS A 51 -15.25 3.58 23.83
CA LYS A 51 -14.90 3.59 22.42
C LYS A 51 -15.36 4.86 21.73
N ALA A 52 -16.60 5.30 21.95
CA ALA A 52 -17.10 6.54 21.35
C ALA A 52 -16.32 7.78 21.85
N SER A 53 -15.97 7.82 23.13
CA SER A 53 -15.14 8.87 23.72
C SER A 53 -13.74 8.90 23.11
N PHE A 54 -13.10 7.73 22.97
CA PHE A 54 -11.80 7.57 22.31
C PHE A 54 -11.87 8.00 20.85
N ASP A 55 -12.85 7.50 20.08
CA ASP A 55 -13.02 7.84 18.67
C ASP A 55 -13.26 9.35 18.49
N THR A 56 -14.01 9.98 19.40
CA THR A 56 -14.25 11.44 19.39
C THR A 56 -12.98 12.23 19.70
N ALA A 57 -12.22 11.82 20.71
CA ALA A 57 -10.95 12.45 21.06
C ALA A 57 -9.89 12.28 19.95
N ALA A 58 -9.80 11.09 19.36
CA ALA A 58 -8.91 10.80 18.25
C ALA A 58 -9.32 11.56 16.97
N ALA A 59 -10.62 11.68 16.69
CA ALA A 59 -11.12 12.49 15.59
C ALA A 59 -10.84 13.98 15.80
N SER A 60 -10.99 14.49 17.03
CA SER A 60 -10.65 15.88 17.37
C SER A 60 -9.16 16.16 17.18
N ALA A 61 -8.29 15.32 17.76
CA ALA A 61 -6.84 15.48 17.65
C ALA A 61 -6.34 15.35 16.21
N SER A 62 -6.93 14.44 15.43
CA SER A 62 -6.57 14.31 14.01
C SER A 62 -7.10 15.48 13.16
N SER A 63 -8.28 16.03 13.45
CA SER A 63 -8.77 17.23 12.77
C SER A 63 -7.89 18.43 13.06
N GLU A 64 -7.56 18.66 14.33
CA GLU A 64 -6.69 19.77 14.77
C GLU A 64 -5.30 19.69 14.14
N MET A 65 -4.73 18.49 14.04
CA MET A 65 -3.47 18.28 13.34
C MET A 65 -3.59 18.58 11.84
N LEU A 66 -4.68 18.18 11.18
CA LEU A 66 -4.90 18.41 9.75
C LEU A 66 -5.26 19.87 9.41
N ASP A 67 -5.76 20.63 10.38
CA ASP A 67 -6.06 22.05 10.26
C ASP A 67 -4.84 22.95 10.55
N ASP A 68 -3.71 22.38 11.02
CA ASP A 68 -2.46 23.12 11.26
C ASP A 68 -1.86 23.62 9.94
N GLN A 69 -1.75 24.95 9.82
CA GLN A 69 -1.29 25.62 8.61
C GLN A 69 0.15 25.25 8.21
N ALA A 70 1.01 24.92 9.17
CA ALA A 70 2.38 24.48 8.88
C ALA A 70 2.41 23.04 8.34
N LEU A 71 1.56 22.15 8.86
CA LEU A 71 1.38 20.81 8.30
C LEU A 71 0.78 20.86 6.89
N ILE A 72 -0.25 21.69 6.69
CA ILE A 72 -0.87 21.90 5.36
C ILE A 72 0.18 22.40 4.36
N GLY A 73 1.04 23.35 4.76
CA GLY A 73 2.14 23.85 3.94
C GLY A 73 3.14 22.76 3.55
N LEU A 74 3.55 21.92 4.52
CA LEU A 74 4.45 20.79 4.27
C LEU A 74 3.85 19.77 3.30
N LEU A 75 2.58 19.40 3.48
CA LEU A 75 1.88 18.47 2.59
C LEU A 75 1.74 19.03 1.18
N ALA A 76 1.48 20.33 1.04
CA ALA A 76 1.40 21.00 -0.25
C ALA A 76 2.76 21.03 -0.98
N ASP A 77 3.86 21.28 -0.25
CA ASP A 77 5.22 21.28 -0.80
C ASP A 77 5.63 19.86 -1.25
N VAL A 78 5.38 18.84 -0.44
CA VAL A 78 5.63 17.43 -0.80
C VAL A 78 4.78 17.00 -2.00
N ALA A 79 3.50 17.40 -2.05
CA ALA A 79 2.64 17.14 -3.20
C ALA A 79 3.11 17.89 -4.46
N GLY A 80 3.69 19.08 -4.30
CA GLY A 80 4.33 19.85 -5.37
C GLY A 80 5.57 19.15 -5.94
N ASP A 81 6.40 18.57 -5.07
CA ASP A 81 7.59 17.80 -5.47
C ASP A 81 7.23 16.45 -6.12
N ALA A 82 6.16 15.79 -5.65
CA ALA A 82 5.66 14.54 -6.20
C ALA A 82 4.98 14.71 -7.58
N LYS A 83 4.56 15.92 -7.95
CA LYS A 83 4.17 16.25 -9.32
C LYS A 83 5.41 16.30 -10.21
N ILE A 84 5.89 15.11 -10.56
CA ILE A 84 6.77 14.90 -11.70
C ILE A 84 6.06 15.55 -12.89
N GLU A 85 6.62 16.63 -13.42
CA GLU A 85 6.31 17.10 -14.77
C GLU A 85 6.69 15.96 -15.73
N LYS A 86 5.81 14.98 -15.90
CA LYS A 86 5.75 14.24 -17.16
C LYS A 86 5.30 15.31 -18.15
N LYS A 87 6.25 15.99 -18.79
CA LYS A 87 5.98 16.82 -19.97
C LYS A 87 5.45 15.88 -21.06
N LEU A 88 4.17 15.52 -20.99
CA LEU A 88 3.52 14.88 -22.12
C LEU A 88 3.60 15.89 -23.27
N PRO A 89 4.08 15.47 -24.45
CA PRO A 89 4.13 16.35 -25.61
C PRO A 89 2.71 16.89 -25.88
N PRO A 90 2.59 18.16 -26.32
CA PRO A 90 1.29 18.81 -26.49
C PRO A 90 0.37 17.95 -27.38
N LYS A 91 -0.94 17.92 -27.10
CA LYS A 91 -1.93 17.09 -27.84
C LYS A 91 -1.80 17.21 -29.36
N SER A 92 -1.41 18.37 -29.87
CA SER A 92 -1.18 18.60 -31.31
C SER A 92 0.07 17.87 -31.85
N ALA A 93 1.11 17.66 -31.03
CA ALA A 93 2.28 16.86 -31.38
C ALA A 93 1.95 15.36 -31.34
N GLN A 94 1.18 14.89 -30.36
CA GLN A 94 0.66 13.52 -30.31
C GLN A 94 -0.22 13.22 -31.53
N LEU A 95 -1.19 14.10 -31.83
CA LEU A 95 -2.07 13.96 -33.00
C LEU A 95 -1.29 13.97 -34.33
N ARG A 96 -0.20 14.75 -34.42
CA ARG A 96 0.68 14.73 -35.60
C ARG A 96 1.49 13.44 -35.69
N GLN A 97 1.94 12.89 -34.56
CA GLN A 97 2.65 11.61 -34.51
C GLN A 97 1.72 10.44 -34.88
N GLU A 98 0.50 10.42 -34.36
CA GLU A 98 -0.54 9.45 -34.73
C GLU A 98 -0.91 9.57 -36.22
N LYS A 99 -1.09 10.79 -36.75
CA LYS A 99 -1.33 11.01 -38.18
C LYS A 99 -0.14 10.56 -39.04
N ARG A 100 1.10 10.77 -38.59
CA ARG A 100 2.29 10.26 -39.27
C ARG A 100 2.33 8.74 -39.26
N GLY A 101 2.01 8.10 -38.12
CA GLY A 101 1.87 6.65 -38.01
C GLY A 101 0.81 6.09 -38.96
N LEU A 102 -0.37 6.73 -39.04
CA LEU A 102 -1.44 6.32 -39.94
C LEU A 102 -1.06 6.51 -41.42
N VAL A 103 -0.33 7.57 -41.77
CA VAL A 103 0.15 7.79 -43.14
C VAL A 103 1.21 6.76 -43.53
N LEU A 104 2.13 6.41 -42.62
CA LEU A 104 3.10 5.35 -42.84
C LEU A 104 2.42 3.98 -43.00
N LEU A 105 1.43 3.68 -42.16
CA LEU A 105 0.62 2.46 -42.28
C LEU A 105 -0.15 2.41 -43.60
N ARG A 106 -0.75 3.53 -44.04
CA ARG A 106 -1.43 3.59 -45.35
C ARG A 106 -0.46 3.38 -46.51
N LYS A 107 0.77 3.92 -46.43
CA LYS A 107 1.81 3.67 -47.42
C LYS A 107 2.23 2.20 -47.42
N GLU A 108 2.45 1.61 -46.26
CA GLU A 108 2.82 0.20 -46.11
C GLU A 108 1.73 -0.73 -46.65
N ILE A 109 0.46 -0.50 -46.31
CA ILE A 109 -0.68 -1.24 -46.87
C ILE A 109 -0.74 -1.08 -48.39
N PHE A 110 -0.47 0.11 -48.93
CA PHE A 110 -0.43 0.33 -50.36
C PHE A 110 0.74 -0.41 -51.04
N TYR A 111 1.93 -0.39 -50.45
CA TYR A 111 3.08 -1.15 -50.93
C TYR A 111 2.85 -2.65 -50.86
N GLN A 112 2.31 -3.15 -49.75
CA GLN A 112 1.91 -4.55 -49.60
C GLN A 112 0.79 -4.91 -50.56
N ALA A 113 -0.18 -4.03 -50.82
CA ALA A 113 -1.23 -4.27 -51.79
C ALA A 113 -0.68 -4.39 -53.22
N ILE A 114 0.27 -3.52 -53.59
CA ILE A 114 0.97 -3.59 -54.89
C ILE A 114 1.82 -4.85 -54.99
N GLN A 115 2.55 -5.21 -53.92
CA GLN A 115 3.34 -6.45 -53.88
C GLN A 115 2.46 -7.71 -53.88
N SER A 116 1.29 -7.64 -53.23
CA SER A 116 0.28 -8.72 -53.17
C SER A 116 -0.67 -8.75 -54.37
N ALA A 117 -0.51 -7.84 -55.33
CA ALA A 117 -1.21 -7.92 -56.61
C ALA A 117 -0.77 -9.16 -57.43
N GLU A 118 0.27 -9.86 -56.99
CA GLU A 118 0.54 -11.24 -57.39
C GLU A 118 -0.25 -12.24 -56.51
N ALA A 119 -1.35 -12.71 -57.11
CA ALA A 119 -2.17 -13.88 -56.78
C ALA A 119 -2.98 -13.92 -55.45
N PRO A 120 -4.31 -14.20 -55.52
CA PRO A 120 -5.20 -14.30 -54.36
C PRO A 120 -4.89 -15.45 -53.37
N SER A 121 -3.94 -16.33 -53.68
CA SER A 121 -3.40 -17.36 -52.78
C SER A 121 -2.51 -16.78 -51.68
N ALA A 122 -1.73 -15.73 -51.99
CA ALA A 122 -0.81 -15.09 -51.03
C ALA A 122 -1.57 -14.38 -49.90
N ARG A 123 -2.78 -13.88 -50.18
CA ARG A 123 -3.64 -13.19 -49.21
C ARG A 123 -4.18 -14.11 -48.11
N LYS A 124 -4.42 -15.38 -48.42
CA LYS A 124 -4.84 -16.39 -47.43
C LYS A 124 -3.66 -16.88 -46.60
N ALA A 125 -2.49 -17.04 -47.21
CA ALA A 125 -1.26 -17.40 -46.52
C ALA A 125 -0.83 -16.32 -45.51
N LEU A 126 -0.90 -15.04 -45.87
CA LEU A 126 -0.56 -13.94 -44.95
C LEU A 126 -1.52 -13.81 -43.76
N LEU A 127 -2.82 -14.10 -43.96
CA LEU A 127 -3.78 -14.11 -42.85
C LEU A 127 -3.51 -15.28 -41.88
N GLY A 128 -3.20 -16.46 -42.42
CA GLY A 128 -2.79 -17.62 -41.64
C GLY A 128 -1.50 -17.35 -40.86
N ASP A 129 -0.48 -16.77 -41.51
CA ASP A 129 0.79 -16.43 -40.86
C ASP A 129 0.64 -15.40 -39.73
N VAL A 130 -0.32 -14.48 -39.82
CA VAL A 130 -0.62 -13.50 -38.75
C VAL A 130 -1.34 -14.19 -37.60
N GLN A 131 -2.27 -15.09 -37.87
CA GLN A 131 -2.95 -15.90 -36.85
C GLN A 131 -1.97 -16.82 -36.13
N ASP A 132 -1.14 -17.56 -36.87
CA ASP A 132 -0.14 -18.47 -36.32
C ASP A 132 0.91 -17.73 -35.47
N LYS A 133 1.29 -16.50 -35.85
CA LYS A 133 2.18 -15.66 -35.04
C LYS A 133 1.50 -15.21 -33.75
N SER A 134 0.24 -14.79 -33.80
CA SER A 134 -0.51 -14.39 -32.60
C SER A 134 -0.69 -15.56 -31.62
N GLU A 135 -0.99 -16.76 -32.12
CA GLU A 135 -1.16 -17.96 -31.28
C GLU A 135 0.17 -18.39 -30.65
N ARG A 136 1.30 -18.24 -31.37
CA ARG A 136 2.64 -18.51 -30.81
C ARG A 136 3.04 -17.50 -29.74
N GLU A 137 2.76 -16.21 -29.96
CA GLU A 137 3.05 -15.17 -28.97
C GLU A 137 2.23 -15.35 -27.69
N GLU A 138 0.96 -15.73 -27.81
CA GLU A 138 0.11 -16.06 -26.66
C GLU A 138 0.61 -17.31 -25.91
N ALA A 139 1.05 -18.34 -26.64
CA ALA A 139 1.61 -19.56 -26.05
C ALA A 139 2.94 -19.29 -25.31
N GLU A 140 3.84 -18.50 -25.90
CA GLU A 140 5.09 -18.08 -25.25
C GLU A 140 4.82 -17.23 -24.00
N GLN A 141 3.84 -16.35 -24.05
CA GLN A 141 3.47 -15.50 -22.91
C GLN A 141 2.86 -16.33 -21.78
N ALA A 142 2.02 -17.32 -22.11
CA ALA A 142 1.49 -18.28 -21.14
C ALA A 142 2.62 -19.06 -20.47
N GLU A 143 3.56 -19.61 -21.26
CA GLU A 143 4.70 -20.36 -20.72
C GLU A 143 5.60 -19.51 -19.81
N ARG A 144 5.86 -18.25 -20.18
CA ARG A 144 6.58 -17.30 -19.32
C ARG A 144 5.83 -17.04 -18.02
N SER A 145 4.52 -16.82 -18.08
CA SER A 145 3.71 -16.59 -16.90
C SER A 145 3.72 -17.79 -15.95
N GLU A 146 3.71 -19.02 -16.47
CA GLU A 146 3.81 -20.24 -15.65
C GLU A 146 5.18 -20.39 -15.00
N ARG A 147 6.26 -20.08 -15.73
CA ARG A 147 7.62 -20.08 -15.16
C ARG A 147 7.76 -19.05 -14.05
N GLU A 148 7.23 -17.84 -14.25
CA GLU A 148 7.21 -16.79 -13.24
C GLU A 148 6.41 -17.20 -12.00
N GLN A 149 5.21 -17.77 -12.19
CA GLN A 149 4.41 -18.29 -11.08
C GLN A 149 5.17 -19.37 -10.29
N LYS A 150 5.84 -20.30 -10.96
CA LYS A 150 6.68 -21.32 -10.30
C LYS A 150 7.82 -20.69 -9.50
N LEU A 151 8.47 -19.65 -10.03
CA LEU A 151 9.50 -18.91 -9.31
C LEU A 151 8.94 -18.21 -8.07
N PHE A 152 7.77 -17.58 -8.17
CA PHE A 152 7.12 -16.94 -7.02
C PHE A 152 6.73 -17.95 -5.94
N THR A 153 6.18 -19.10 -6.32
CA THR A 153 5.86 -20.17 -5.37
C THR A 153 7.13 -20.69 -4.68
N MET A 154 8.20 -20.95 -5.44
CA MET A 154 9.47 -21.41 -4.87
C MET A 154 10.08 -20.36 -3.91
N ALA A 155 10.00 -19.07 -4.25
CA ALA A 155 10.47 -18.00 -3.38
C ALA A 155 9.65 -17.90 -2.09
N LEU A 156 8.34 -18.10 -2.15
CA LEU A 156 7.47 -18.12 -0.98
C LEU A 156 7.77 -19.32 -0.07
N GLU A 157 7.94 -20.51 -0.63
CA GLU A 157 8.32 -21.71 0.13
C GLU A 157 9.69 -21.53 0.79
N PHE A 158 10.66 -20.93 0.09
CA PHE A 158 11.97 -20.61 0.65
C PHE A 158 11.89 -19.58 1.78
N LEU A 159 11.08 -18.53 1.61
CA LEU A 159 10.84 -17.53 2.65
C LEU A 159 10.18 -18.18 3.88
N GLU A 160 9.14 -18.98 3.68
CA GLU A 160 8.46 -19.69 4.77
C GLU A 160 9.41 -20.65 5.49
N LYS A 161 10.32 -21.31 4.76
CA LYS A 161 11.36 -22.14 5.34
C LYS A 161 12.33 -21.32 6.20
N ILE A 162 12.82 -20.18 5.70
CA ILE A 162 13.66 -19.28 6.51
C ILE A 162 12.92 -18.84 7.78
N TYR A 163 11.66 -18.44 7.67
CA TYR A 163 10.89 -17.99 8.84
C TYR A 163 10.62 -19.10 9.86
N LYS A 164 10.41 -20.34 9.41
CA LYS A 164 10.23 -21.51 10.29
C LYS A 164 11.54 -21.95 10.93
N ASP A 165 12.63 -21.95 10.18
CA ASP A 165 13.96 -22.30 10.67
C ASP A 165 14.49 -21.21 11.64
N ASP A 166 14.27 -19.92 11.35
CA ASP A 166 14.65 -18.79 12.23
C ASP A 166 13.86 -18.73 13.55
N LEU A 167 12.66 -19.33 13.61
CA LEU A 167 11.90 -19.45 14.85
C LEU A 167 12.46 -20.54 15.78
N MET A 168 13.22 -21.50 15.23
CA MET A 168 13.71 -22.68 15.94
C MET A 168 15.19 -22.60 16.33
N ASP A 169 15.99 -21.72 15.73
CA ASP A 169 17.43 -21.61 16.03
C ASP A 169 17.95 -20.16 15.96
N SER A 170 17.77 -19.40 17.03
CA SER A 170 18.28 -18.02 17.14
C SER A 170 19.80 -17.92 17.27
N ASP A 171 20.48 -19.04 17.57
CA ASP A 171 21.92 -19.12 17.86
C ASP A 171 22.79 -19.31 16.60
N THR A 172 22.19 -19.66 15.46
CA THR A 172 22.91 -19.79 14.17
C THR A 172 23.01 -18.50 13.38
N ARG A 173 22.55 -17.36 13.94
CA ARG A 173 22.73 -16.03 13.37
C ARG A 173 24.20 -15.66 13.36
N LYS A 174 24.93 -16.09 12.32
CA LYS A 174 26.24 -15.52 12.01
C LYS A 174 26.02 -14.04 11.75
N PRO A 175 26.73 -13.14 12.45
CA PRO A 175 26.65 -11.72 12.13
C PRO A 175 27.01 -11.57 10.65
N VAL A 176 26.11 -10.97 9.87
CA VAL A 176 26.42 -10.61 8.49
C VAL A 176 27.58 -9.63 8.58
N ASN A 177 28.75 -10.07 8.14
CA ASN A 177 29.92 -9.21 8.06
C ASN A 177 29.65 -8.22 6.91
N VAL A 178 29.04 -7.09 7.25
CA VAL A 178 28.84 -6.00 6.33
C VAL A 178 30.22 -5.42 6.05
N ASP A 179 30.66 -5.52 4.80
CA ASP A 179 31.92 -4.92 4.38
C ASP A 179 31.93 -3.43 4.80
N PRO A 180 32.89 -3.01 5.66
CA PRO A 180 32.98 -1.62 6.10
C PRO A 180 33.17 -0.64 4.93
N ASN A 181 33.65 -1.13 3.78
CA ASN A 181 33.84 -0.37 2.55
C ASN A 181 32.68 -0.53 1.55
N ALA A 182 31.62 -1.28 1.88
CA ALA A 182 30.43 -1.32 1.05
C ALA A 182 29.86 0.09 0.92
N VAL A 183 29.41 0.44 -0.28
CA VAL A 183 28.76 1.74 -0.54
C VAL A 183 27.51 1.81 0.33
N LYS A 184 27.58 2.58 1.42
CA LYS A 184 26.45 2.71 2.35
C LYS A 184 25.28 3.29 1.59
N LEU A 185 24.12 2.66 1.70
CA LEU A 185 22.90 3.05 0.99
C LEU A 185 22.56 4.55 1.18
N PHE A 186 22.92 5.10 2.34
CA PHE A 186 22.70 6.51 2.70
C PHE A 186 23.85 7.45 2.30
N ASP A 187 25.04 6.91 1.99
CA ASP A 187 26.15 7.68 1.39
C ASP A 187 26.03 7.71 -0.15
N GLN A 188 25.06 6.99 -0.72
CA GLN A 188 24.77 7.03 -2.15
C GLN A 188 24.09 8.34 -2.53
N ARG A 189 24.35 8.81 -3.75
CA ARG A 189 23.65 9.95 -4.32
C ARG A 189 22.13 9.68 -4.24
N PRO A 190 21.34 10.60 -3.64
CA PRO A 190 19.90 10.44 -3.54
C PRO A 190 19.32 10.14 -4.92
N LEU A 191 18.32 9.24 -4.99
CA LEU A 191 17.65 8.83 -6.24
C LEU A 191 16.93 9.96 -6.98
N GLY A 192 17.15 11.23 -6.60
CA GLY A 192 16.55 12.41 -7.22
C GLY A 192 15.04 12.48 -7.06
N ILE A 193 14.47 11.65 -6.18
CA ILE A 193 13.02 11.59 -5.94
C ILE A 193 12.55 12.93 -5.36
N TRP A 194 13.39 13.56 -4.53
CA TRP A 194 13.12 14.88 -3.94
C TRP A 194 14.14 15.89 -4.49
N LYS A 195 13.64 17.03 -5.00
CA LYS A 195 14.49 18.08 -5.58
C LYS A 195 15.33 18.81 -4.55
N LYS A 196 14.96 18.76 -3.27
CA LYS A 196 15.60 19.48 -2.16
C LYS A 196 15.61 18.63 -0.89
N ALA A 197 16.36 17.53 -0.88
CA ALA A 197 16.46 16.63 0.28
C ALA A 197 16.90 17.37 1.55
N GLU A 198 17.84 18.31 1.43
CA GLU A 198 18.37 19.15 2.52
C GLU A 198 17.29 19.97 3.25
N LYS A 199 16.16 20.29 2.60
CA LYS A 199 15.07 21.01 3.24
C LYS A 199 14.26 20.17 4.23
N TYR A 200 14.30 18.84 4.12
CA TYR A 200 13.43 17.97 4.89
C TYR A 200 14.17 17.23 6.01
N GLU A 201 15.50 17.33 6.06
CA GLU A 201 16.36 16.61 6.99
C GLU A 201 16.30 17.20 8.42
N GLU A 202 16.41 18.52 8.56
CA GLU A 202 16.35 19.21 9.86
C GLU A 202 14.93 19.42 10.39
N LEU A 203 13.94 19.43 9.49
CA LEU A 203 12.56 19.78 9.83
C LEU A 203 11.82 18.65 10.57
N SER A 204 12.23 17.38 10.42
CA SER A 204 11.45 16.25 10.97
C SER A 204 11.37 16.24 12.50
N LEU A 205 12.46 16.55 13.23
CA LEU A 205 12.47 16.54 14.70
C LEU A 205 12.01 17.87 15.30
N GLY A 206 12.35 19.01 14.67
CA GLY A 206 11.94 20.33 15.11
C GLY A 206 10.44 20.59 14.91
N PHE A 207 9.87 20.05 13.82
CA PHE A 207 8.45 20.22 13.49
C PHE A 207 7.53 19.65 14.56
N TRP A 208 7.78 18.42 15.03
CA TRP A 208 6.94 17.79 16.07
C TRP A 208 7.02 18.55 17.40
N ASN A 209 8.21 19.01 17.80
CA ASN A 209 8.35 19.85 19.00
C ASN A 209 7.60 21.20 18.86
N GLN A 210 7.63 21.81 17.68
CA GLN A 210 6.89 23.05 17.43
C GLN A 210 5.39 22.82 17.31
N TRP A 211 4.96 21.65 16.80
CA TRP A 211 3.56 21.26 16.77
C TRP A 211 3.05 21.02 18.19
N ASP A 212 3.78 20.28 19.04
CA ASP A 212 3.44 20.08 20.45
C ASP A 212 3.27 21.43 21.18
N GLN A 213 4.15 22.41 20.89
CA GLN A 213 4.02 23.77 21.45
C GLN A 213 2.79 24.53 20.94
N ARG A 214 2.35 24.29 19.70
CA ARG A 214 1.14 24.93 19.13
C ARG A 214 -0.15 24.25 19.58
N ALA A 215 -0.15 22.92 19.69
CA ALA A 215 -1.29 22.13 20.17
C ALA A 215 -1.50 22.30 21.69
N ALA A 216 -0.47 22.71 22.43
CA ALA A 216 -0.57 22.99 23.86
C ALA A 216 -1.01 24.44 24.20
N ALA A 217 -1.19 25.32 23.21
CA ALA A 217 -1.55 26.74 23.36
C ALA A 217 -3.03 27.00 23.10
#